data_AF-A0A6P0X5L2-F1
#
_entry.id   AF-A0A6P0X5L2-F1
#
_cell.length_a   1.000
_cell.length_b   1.000
_cell.length_c   1.000
_cell.angle_alpha   90.00
_cell.angle_beta   90.00
_cell.angle_gamma   90.00
#
_symmetry.space_group_name_H-M   'P 1'
#
loop_
_entity.id
_entity.type
_entity.pdbx_description
1 polymer ?
#
loop_
_entity_poly.entity_id
_entity_poly.type
_entity_poly.pdbx_seq_one_letter_code
_entity_poly.pdbx_strand_id
1 'polypeptide(L)'
;FNLTGRGISPSEIAERVYRCWQTQNVLFVFHDVDCMPPAYLQELIQNLWQPLTKKARNYGSSNFQLLMFLVDYEGTVGNLDALFSEEINPTKPYPVKPPKINQFTEESLLDWMETEFDQLPIELTHDLDDTVRAILEESEGIPEYVLTEIFDRCGFNFYEEIDRQWKL
;
A
#
# COMPACT_ATOMS: atom_id res chain seq x y z
N PHE A 1 14.37 8.52 -12.24
CA PHE A 1 13.78 8.54 -13.60
C PHE A 1 14.30 9.75 -14.38
N ASN A 2 15.23 9.57 -15.32
CA ASN A 2 15.76 10.66 -16.16
C ASN A 2 15.00 10.69 -17.50
N LEU A 3 14.17 11.72 -17.71
CA LEU A 3 13.38 11.97 -18.92
C LEU A 3 14.12 12.86 -19.93
N THR A 4 15.39 12.58 -20.24
CA THR A 4 16.13 13.33 -21.27
C THR A 4 16.96 12.40 -22.15
N GLY A 5 16.28 11.78 -23.13
CA GLY A 5 16.95 10.99 -24.17
C GLY A 5 15.95 10.29 -25.08
N ARG A 6 15.38 11.03 -26.05
CA ARG A 6 14.21 10.71 -26.90
C ARG A 6 12.89 10.73 -26.14
N GLY A 7 12.13 11.81 -26.33
CA GLY A 7 10.82 12.04 -25.71
C GLY A 7 9.81 10.98 -26.15
N ILE A 8 9.70 9.91 -25.36
CA ILE A 8 8.60 8.97 -25.46
C ILE A 8 7.42 9.64 -24.76
N SER A 9 6.33 9.85 -25.48
CA SER A 9 5.14 10.48 -24.89
C SER A 9 4.49 9.55 -23.85
N PRO A 10 3.78 10.08 -22.84
CA PRO A 10 3.01 9.25 -21.90
C PRO A 10 2.08 8.24 -22.60
N SER A 11 1.52 8.61 -23.76
CA SER A 11 0.69 7.73 -24.57
C SER A 11 1.47 6.55 -25.17
N GLU A 12 2.70 6.77 -25.63
CA GLU A 12 3.57 5.69 -26.11
C GLU A 12 4.01 4.77 -24.98
N ILE A 13 4.24 5.31 -23.77
CA ILE A 13 4.50 4.50 -22.58
C ILE A 13 3.27 3.63 -22.28
N ALA A 14 2.08 4.23 -22.20
CA ALA A 14 0.82 3.51 -21.96
C ALA A 14 0.61 2.37 -22.98
N GLU A 15 0.90 2.61 -24.25
CA GLU A 15 0.78 1.60 -25.30
C GLU A 15 1.74 0.42 -25.11
N ARG A 16 3.00 0.69 -24.75
CA ARG A 16 3.97 -0.37 -24.47
C ARG A 16 3.58 -1.19 -23.25
N VAL A 17 3.18 -0.50 -22.19
CA VAL A 17 2.71 -1.14 -20.95
C VAL A 17 1.50 -2.02 -21.22
N TYR A 18 0.54 -1.53 -22.01
CA TYR A 18 -0.63 -2.29 -22.40
C TYR A 18 -0.27 -3.61 -23.09
N ARG A 19 0.69 -3.58 -24.02
CA ARG A 19 1.19 -4.80 -24.69
C ARG A 19 1.86 -5.78 -23.72
N CYS A 20 2.66 -5.26 -22.78
CA CYS A 20 3.26 -6.10 -21.74
C CYS A 20 2.18 -6.74 -20.85
N TRP A 21 1.18 -5.97 -20.43
CA TRP A 21 0.09 -6.45 -19.60
C TRP A 21 -0.73 -7.58 -20.27
N GLN A 22 -0.80 -7.63 -21.60
CA GLN A 22 -1.47 -8.71 -22.32
C GLN A 22 -0.78 -10.07 -22.16
N THR A 23 0.48 -10.12 -21.70
CA THR A 23 1.25 -11.36 -21.57
C THR A 23 1.77 -11.63 -20.16
N GLN A 24 1.66 -10.67 -19.24
CA GLN A 24 2.14 -10.79 -17.86
C GLN A 24 1.47 -9.79 -16.93
N ASN A 25 1.55 -10.06 -15.62
CA ASN A 25 1.18 -9.07 -14.62
C ASN A 25 2.07 -7.82 -14.75
N VAL A 26 1.48 -6.65 -14.56
CA VAL A 26 2.20 -5.37 -14.52
C VAL A 26 1.84 -4.66 -13.23
N LEU A 27 2.88 -4.27 -12.49
CA LEU A 27 2.80 -3.56 -11.23
C LEU A 27 3.59 -2.26 -11.35
N PHE A 28 2.94 -1.14 -11.07
CA PHE A 28 3.60 0.14 -10.81
C PHE A 28 3.63 0.40 -9.32
N VAL A 29 4.80 0.76 -8.80
CA VAL A 29 4.95 1.26 -7.44
C VAL A 29 5.68 2.60 -7.55
N PHE A 30 4.97 3.67 -7.22
CA PHE A 30 5.55 5.01 -7.10
C PHE A 30 5.72 5.30 -5.62
N HIS A 31 6.98 5.40 -5.20
CA HIS A 31 7.37 5.80 -3.85
C HIS A 31 7.43 7.33 -3.75
N ASP A 32 7.37 7.83 -2.52
CA ASP A 32 7.56 9.24 -2.15
C ASP A 32 6.59 10.18 -2.88
N VAL A 33 5.32 9.77 -3.05
CA VAL A 33 4.33 10.61 -3.75
C VAL A 33 3.98 11.86 -2.96
N ASP A 34 4.19 11.86 -1.65
CA ASP A 34 4.12 13.03 -0.75
C ASP A 34 5.10 14.14 -1.14
N CYS A 35 6.25 13.78 -1.72
CA CYS A 35 7.24 14.73 -2.20
C CYS A 35 6.96 15.24 -3.62
N MET A 36 5.94 14.70 -4.32
CA MET A 36 5.61 15.11 -5.68
C MET A 36 4.66 16.31 -5.71
N PRO A 37 4.93 17.31 -6.56
CA PRO A 37 3.95 18.35 -6.86
C PRO A 37 2.60 17.75 -7.31
N PRO A 38 1.47 18.18 -6.75
CA PRO A 38 0.14 17.64 -7.08
C PRO A 38 -0.17 17.62 -8.58
N ALA A 39 0.33 18.62 -9.32
CA ALA A 39 0.17 18.71 -10.76
C ALA A 39 0.80 17.51 -11.51
N TYR A 40 1.97 17.02 -11.07
CA TYR A 40 2.60 15.86 -11.72
C TYR A 40 1.85 14.57 -11.44
N LEU A 41 1.34 14.40 -10.22
CA LEU A 41 0.51 13.24 -9.90
C LEU A 41 -0.78 13.26 -10.72
N GLN A 42 -1.41 14.42 -10.85
CA GLN A 42 -2.56 14.59 -11.74
C GLN A 42 -2.22 14.23 -13.19
N GLU A 43 -1.10 14.72 -13.73
CA GLU A 43 -0.64 14.38 -15.07
C GLU A 43 -0.37 12.87 -15.23
N LEU A 44 0.24 12.22 -14.24
CA LEU A 44 0.47 10.78 -14.23
C LEU A 44 -0.85 10.01 -14.33
N ILE A 45 -1.83 10.37 -13.51
CA ILE A 45 -3.15 9.74 -13.53
C ILE A 45 -3.83 9.96 -14.88
N GLN A 46 -3.87 11.20 -15.36
CA GLN A 46 -4.63 11.58 -16.56
C GLN A 46 -3.97 11.10 -17.87
N ASN A 47 -2.64 11.19 -17.98
CA ASN A 47 -1.94 10.96 -19.23
C ASN A 47 -1.37 9.54 -19.36
N LEU A 48 -1.18 8.81 -18.25
CA LEU A 48 -0.69 7.43 -18.24
C LEU A 48 -1.76 6.44 -17.77
N TRP A 49 -2.25 6.59 -16.53
CA TRP A 49 -3.08 5.57 -15.89
C TRP A 49 -4.49 5.45 -16.51
N GLN A 50 -5.17 6.57 -16.73
CA GLN A 50 -6.52 6.57 -17.30
C GLN A 50 -6.57 5.99 -18.73
N PRO A 51 -5.69 6.38 -19.68
CA PRO A 51 -5.66 5.77 -21.02
C PRO A 51 -5.37 4.28 -20.97
N LEU A 52 -4.45 3.85 -20.11
CA LEU A 52 -4.06 2.45 -19.97
C LEU A 52 -5.21 1.60 -19.41
N THR A 53 -5.82 2.03 -18.31
CA THR A 53 -6.96 1.30 -17.70
C THR A 53 -8.20 1.27 -18.59
N LYS A 54 -8.41 2.31 -19.41
CA LYS A 54 -9.46 2.32 -20.44
C LYS A 54 -9.22 1.27 -21.51
N LYS A 55 -7.99 1.15 -22.01
CA LYS A 55 -7.60 0.09 -22.95
C LYS A 55 -7.75 -1.30 -22.34
N ALA A 56 -7.30 -1.48 -21.10
CA ALA A 56 -7.41 -2.74 -20.36
C ALA A 56 -8.88 -3.16 -20.18
N ARG A 57 -9.77 -2.25 -19.77
CA ARG A 57 -11.22 -2.52 -19.67
C ARG A 57 -11.85 -2.89 -21.01
N ASN A 58 -11.51 -2.18 -22.08
CA ASN A 58 -12.06 -2.45 -23.41
C ASN A 58 -11.57 -3.76 -24.03
N TYR A 59 -10.45 -4.31 -23.55
CA TYR A 59 -9.91 -5.59 -24.01
C TYR A 59 -10.77 -6.79 -23.55
N GLY A 60 -11.53 -6.63 -22.46
CA GLY A 60 -12.31 -7.71 -21.85
C GLY A 60 -11.55 -8.42 -20.73
N SER A 61 -11.81 -9.71 -20.54
CA SER A 61 -11.19 -10.50 -19.48
C SER A 61 -9.74 -10.87 -19.82
N SER A 62 -8.81 -10.47 -18.96
CA SER A 62 -7.40 -10.88 -18.98
C SER A 62 -7.11 -11.76 -17.76
N ASN A 63 -6.20 -12.73 -17.92
CA ASN A 63 -5.67 -13.51 -16.79
C ASN A 63 -4.58 -12.74 -16.02
N PHE A 64 -4.18 -11.57 -16.52
CA PHE A 64 -3.10 -10.77 -15.96
C PHE A 64 -3.64 -9.53 -15.25
N GLN A 65 -3.00 -9.19 -14.13
CA GLN A 65 -3.33 -8.04 -13.31
C GLN A 65 -2.56 -6.81 -13.75
N LEU A 66 -3.22 -5.66 -13.72
CA LEU A 66 -2.62 -4.34 -13.89
C LEU A 66 -2.89 -3.53 -12.63
N LEU A 67 -1.84 -3.27 -11.85
CA LEU A 67 -1.95 -2.58 -10.57
C LEU A 67 -1.01 -1.37 -10.51
N MET A 68 -1.44 -0.35 -9.78
CA MET A 68 -0.63 0.83 -9.48
C MET A 68 -0.79 1.18 -8.00
N PHE A 69 0.34 1.30 -7.32
CA PHE A 69 0.45 1.73 -5.94
C PHE A 69 1.14 3.09 -5.90
N LEU A 70 0.56 4.00 -5.11
CA LEU A 70 1.06 5.34 -4.86
C LEU A 70 1.32 5.42 -3.36
N VAL A 71 2.59 5.41 -2.97
CA VAL A 71 3.00 5.33 -1.56
C VAL A 71 3.24 6.73 -1.02
N ASP A 72 2.34 7.16 -0.15
CA ASP A 72 2.31 8.46 0.51
C ASP A 72 2.70 8.24 1.98
N TYR A 73 3.94 8.58 2.34
CA TYR A 73 4.47 8.33 3.69
C TYR A 73 3.93 9.33 4.73
N GLU A 74 3.48 10.50 4.28
CA GLU A 74 3.04 11.61 5.15
C GLU A 74 1.49 11.72 5.22
N GLY A 75 0.77 10.97 4.38
CA GLY A 75 -0.69 11.03 4.26
C GLY A 75 -1.19 12.37 3.71
N THR A 76 -0.40 13.07 2.91
CA THR A 76 -0.70 14.42 2.40
C THR A 76 -1.46 14.39 1.07
N VAL A 77 -1.17 13.39 0.23
CA VAL A 77 -1.71 13.22 -1.12
C VAL A 77 -3.16 12.78 -1.08
N GLY A 78 -3.57 12.07 -0.03
CA GLY A 78 -4.95 11.65 0.20
C GLY A 78 -5.98 12.78 0.29
N ASN A 79 -5.53 14.04 0.50
CA ASN A 79 -6.39 15.23 0.52
C ASN A 79 -6.71 15.78 -0.88
N LEU A 80 -6.13 15.19 -1.93
CA LEU A 80 -6.44 15.55 -3.32
C LEU A 80 -7.71 14.82 -3.77
N ASP A 81 -8.85 15.17 -3.16
CA ASP A 81 -10.15 14.48 -3.34
C ASP A 81 -10.61 14.37 -4.80
N ALA A 82 -10.10 15.22 -5.69
CA ALA A 82 -10.39 15.18 -7.12
C ALA A 82 -9.67 14.03 -7.88
N LEU A 83 -8.61 13.45 -7.30
CA LEU A 83 -7.77 12.44 -7.96
C LEU A 83 -8.08 11.01 -7.51
N PHE A 84 -8.66 10.85 -6.32
CA PHE A 84 -8.86 9.55 -5.68
C PHE A 84 -10.33 9.27 -5.40
N SER A 85 -10.68 7.99 -5.33
CA SER A 85 -12.00 7.55 -4.85
C SER A 85 -11.89 6.87 -3.49
N GLU A 86 -12.89 7.06 -2.64
CA GLU A 86 -12.97 6.37 -1.33
C GLU A 86 -13.31 4.87 -1.49
N GLU A 87 -13.94 4.49 -2.60
CA GLU A 87 -14.38 3.12 -2.85
C GLU A 87 -13.95 2.63 -4.24
N ILE A 88 -13.81 1.32 -4.38
CA ILE A 88 -13.58 0.67 -5.67
C ILE A 88 -14.82 0.87 -6.53
N ASN A 89 -14.68 1.63 -7.62
CA ASN A 89 -15.74 1.81 -8.60
C ASN A 89 -15.35 1.17 -9.95
N PRO A 90 -15.98 0.05 -10.35
CA PRO A 90 -15.67 -0.64 -11.62
C PRO A 90 -15.89 0.21 -12.88
N THR A 91 -16.63 1.31 -12.77
CA THR A 91 -16.94 2.21 -13.90
C THR A 91 -15.98 3.39 -13.99
N LYS A 92 -15.20 3.68 -12.94
CA LYS A 92 -14.26 4.80 -12.91
C LYS A 92 -12.79 4.31 -12.83
N PRO A 93 -11.83 4.97 -13.49
CA PRO A 93 -10.41 4.62 -13.44
C PRO A 93 -9.60 5.39 -12.40
N TYR A 94 -10.26 5.91 -11.36
CA TYR A 94 -9.54 6.61 -10.29
C TYR A 94 -8.87 5.59 -9.35
N PRO A 95 -7.63 5.86 -8.91
CA PRO A 95 -7.04 5.10 -7.82
C PRO A 95 -7.90 5.24 -6.56
N VAL A 96 -7.98 4.15 -5.81
CA VAL A 96 -8.73 4.13 -4.54
C VAL A 96 -7.80 4.57 -3.43
N LYS A 97 -8.26 5.49 -2.58
CA LYS A 97 -7.57 5.91 -1.37
C LYS A 97 -7.94 4.93 -0.26
N PRO A 98 -7.00 4.11 0.26
CA PRO A 98 -7.27 3.31 1.44
C PRO A 98 -7.47 4.22 2.66
N PRO A 99 -8.15 3.76 3.72
CA PRO A 99 -8.21 4.49 4.96
C PRO A 99 -6.79 4.79 5.46
N LYS A 100 -6.61 5.98 6.04
CA LYS A 100 -5.33 6.36 6.64
C LYS A 100 -4.98 5.33 7.72
N ILE A 101 -3.75 4.85 7.69
CA ILE A 101 -3.22 4.01 8.77
C ILE A 101 -3.19 4.88 10.03
N ASN A 102 -3.95 4.46 11.04
CA ASN A 102 -4.00 5.12 12.33
C ASN A 102 -3.16 4.33 13.34
N GLN A 103 -2.82 4.98 14.45
CA GLN A 103 -2.23 4.29 15.58
C GLN A 103 -3.19 3.24 16.13
N PHE A 104 -2.64 2.15 16.65
CA PHE A 104 -3.39 1.20 17.44
C PHE A 104 -3.88 1.86 18.72
N THR A 105 -5.14 1.62 19.02
CA THR A 105 -5.73 1.87 20.34
C THR A 105 -5.61 0.62 21.20
N GLU A 106 -5.67 0.80 22.52
CA GLU A 106 -5.74 -0.31 23.49
C GLU A 106 -6.87 -1.28 23.12
N GLU A 107 -8.07 -0.77 22.84
CA GLU A 107 -9.21 -1.58 22.40
C GLU A 107 -8.92 -2.38 21.13
N SER A 108 -8.38 -1.74 20.09
CA SER A 108 -8.12 -2.42 18.81
C SER A 108 -7.03 -3.48 18.91
N LEU A 109 -6.00 -3.25 19.73
CA LEU A 109 -4.93 -4.22 19.90
C LEU A 109 -5.39 -5.38 20.79
N LEU A 110 -6.13 -5.08 21.85
CA LEU A 110 -6.72 -6.08 22.74
C LEU A 110 -7.67 -7.00 21.97
N ASP A 111 -8.62 -6.46 21.20
CA ASP A 111 -9.57 -7.23 20.40
C ASP A 111 -8.87 -8.17 19.41
N TRP A 112 -7.80 -7.68 18.76
CA TRP A 112 -6.98 -8.51 17.88
C TRP A 112 -6.28 -9.65 18.63
N MET A 113 -5.65 -9.36 19.77
CA MET A 113 -4.94 -10.38 20.55
C MET A 113 -5.89 -11.40 21.18
N GLU A 114 -7.09 -10.98 21.60
CA GLU A 114 -8.15 -11.89 22.06
C GLU A 114 -8.63 -12.81 20.94
N THR A 115 -8.80 -12.25 19.73
CA THR A 115 -9.21 -13.02 18.55
C THR A 115 -8.18 -14.07 18.16
N GLU A 116 -6.89 -13.71 18.26
CA GLU A 116 -5.77 -14.59 17.88
C GLU A 116 -5.17 -15.35 19.06
N PHE A 117 -5.81 -15.33 20.23
CA PHE A 117 -5.26 -15.83 21.50
C PHE A 117 -4.68 -17.26 21.40
N ASP A 118 -5.39 -18.16 20.72
CA ASP A 118 -4.98 -19.56 20.55
C ASP A 118 -3.74 -19.75 19.64
N GLN A 119 -3.42 -18.76 18.81
CA GLN A 119 -2.29 -18.76 17.89
C GLN A 119 -1.08 -17.98 18.43
N LEU A 120 -1.30 -17.12 19.42
CA LEU A 120 -0.27 -16.28 19.99
C LEU A 120 0.55 -17.04 21.06
N PRO A 121 1.85 -16.76 21.16
CA PRO A 121 2.71 -17.34 22.18
C PRO A 121 2.33 -16.87 23.59
N ILE A 122 2.80 -17.61 24.62
CA ILE A 122 2.42 -17.33 26.02
C ILE A 122 2.94 -15.97 26.49
N GLU A 123 4.04 -15.50 25.92
CA GLU A 123 4.66 -14.19 26.15
C GLU A 123 3.75 -13.02 25.75
N LEU A 124 2.77 -13.27 24.88
CA LEU A 124 1.78 -12.28 24.44
C LEU A 124 0.42 -12.46 25.12
N THR A 125 0.12 -13.65 25.63
CA THR A 125 -1.21 -13.98 26.17
C THR A 125 -1.28 -14.00 27.70
N HIS A 126 -0.13 -14.07 28.39
CA HIS A 126 -0.06 -13.91 29.84
C HIS A 126 -0.26 -12.43 30.23
N ASP A 127 -1.24 -12.16 31.09
CA ASP A 127 -1.64 -10.80 31.50
C ASP A 127 -1.86 -9.85 30.31
N LEU A 128 -2.85 -10.20 29.48
CA LEU A 128 -3.13 -9.57 28.20
C LEU A 128 -3.24 -8.03 28.27
N ASP A 129 -3.99 -7.51 29.24
CA ASP A 129 -4.17 -6.06 29.43
C ASP A 129 -2.83 -5.34 29.68
N ASP A 130 -1.98 -5.89 30.53
CA ASP A 130 -0.68 -5.29 30.86
C ASP A 130 0.30 -5.42 29.69
N THR A 131 0.22 -6.52 28.94
CA THR A 131 1.00 -6.73 27.72
C THR A 131 0.62 -5.72 26.63
N VAL A 132 -0.68 -5.52 26.37
CA VAL A 132 -1.18 -4.52 25.42
C VAL A 132 -0.69 -3.13 25.81
N ARG A 133 -0.80 -2.76 27.09
CA ARG A 133 -0.33 -1.46 27.58
C ARG A 133 1.17 -1.28 27.36
N ALA A 134 1.98 -2.28 27.70
CA ALA A 134 3.42 -2.22 27.51
C ALA A 134 3.80 -2.04 26.04
N ILE A 135 3.18 -2.81 25.14
CA ILE A 135 3.42 -2.69 23.69
C ILE A 135 3.09 -1.27 23.22
N LEU A 136 1.95 -0.72 23.61
CA LEU A 136 1.53 0.62 23.17
C LEU A 136 2.38 1.74 23.77
N GLU A 137 2.86 1.60 25.01
CA GLU A 137 3.78 2.55 25.65
C GLU A 137 5.15 2.59 24.95
N GLU A 138 5.66 1.42 24.53
CA GLU A 138 6.97 1.31 23.86
C GLU A 138 6.93 1.73 22.38
N SER A 139 5.80 1.48 21.72
CA SER A 139 5.62 1.73 20.27
C SER A 139 4.91 3.04 19.93
N GLU A 140 4.39 3.75 20.93
CA GLU A 140 3.47 4.88 20.76
C GLU A 140 2.23 4.53 19.91
N GLY A 141 1.86 3.24 19.86
CA GLY A 141 0.79 2.72 19.00
C GLY A 141 1.05 2.81 17.50
N ILE A 142 2.25 3.19 17.06
CA ILE A 142 2.60 3.27 15.64
C ILE A 142 2.62 1.85 15.06
N PRO A 143 1.86 1.52 14.00
CA PRO A 143 1.69 0.13 13.56
C PRO A 143 2.97 -0.62 13.25
N GLU A 144 3.96 0.01 12.63
CA GLU A 144 5.27 -0.61 12.38
C GLU A 144 6.00 -0.97 13.68
N TYR A 145 5.94 -0.09 14.67
CA TYR A 145 6.60 -0.31 15.97
C TYR A 145 5.84 -1.30 16.83
N VAL A 146 4.49 -1.28 16.79
CA VAL A 146 3.64 -2.29 17.45
C VAL A 146 3.97 -3.67 16.90
N LEU A 147 4.03 -3.83 15.58
CA LEU A 147 4.39 -5.11 14.96
C LEU A 147 5.82 -5.52 15.29
N THR A 148 6.76 -4.57 15.31
CA THR A 148 8.14 -4.85 15.73
C THR A 148 8.20 -5.40 17.15
N GLU A 149 7.50 -4.75 18.08
CA GLU A 149 7.46 -5.15 19.49
C GLU A 149 6.80 -6.53 19.68
N ILE A 150 5.70 -6.79 18.96
CA ILE A 150 5.05 -8.11 18.95
C ILE A 150 6.02 -9.20 18.46
N PHE A 151 6.74 -8.95 17.37
CA PHE A 151 7.72 -9.88 16.81
C PHE A 151 8.88 -10.13 17.78
N ASP A 152 9.44 -9.07 18.38
CA ASP A 152 10.54 -9.16 19.32
C ASP A 152 10.15 -9.99 20.56
N ARG A 153 8.91 -9.81 21.06
CA ARG A 153 8.33 -10.64 22.14
C ARG A 153 8.12 -12.10 21.74
N CYS A 154 7.88 -12.37 20.47
CA CYS A 154 7.84 -13.72 19.92
C CYS A 154 9.25 -14.32 19.67
N GLY A 155 10.32 -13.55 19.90
CA GLY A 155 11.70 -13.96 19.64
C GLY A 155 12.11 -13.90 18.17
N PHE A 156 11.38 -13.13 17.35
CA PHE A 156 11.68 -12.91 15.94
C PHE A 156 12.06 -11.46 15.69
N ASN A 157 13.00 -11.21 14.79
CA ASN A 157 13.23 -9.86 14.29
C ASN A 157 12.28 -9.59 13.12
N PHE A 158 11.47 -8.53 13.23
CA PHE A 158 10.48 -8.16 12.21
C PHE A 158 11.10 -8.02 10.81
N TYR A 159 12.20 -7.29 10.69
CA TYR A 159 12.82 -7.02 9.38
C TYR A 159 13.48 -8.27 8.78
N GLU A 160 14.12 -9.12 9.59
CA GLU A 160 14.71 -10.37 9.11
C GLU A 160 13.64 -11.35 8.61
N GLU A 161 12.51 -11.45 9.30
CA GLU A 161 11.44 -12.37 8.90
C GLU A 161 10.68 -11.83 7.66
N ILE A 162 10.47 -10.52 7.55
CA ILE A 162 9.93 -9.90 6.33
C ILE A 162 10.86 -10.16 5.14
N ASP A 163 12.16 -9.93 5.29
CA ASP A 163 13.15 -10.19 4.22
C ASP A 163 13.13 -11.67 3.78
N ARG A 164 13.11 -12.58 4.75
CA ARG A 164 13.07 -14.03 4.51
C ARG A 164 11.79 -14.47 3.79
N GLN A 165 10.62 -13.98 4.20
CA GLN A 165 9.34 -14.37 3.62
C GLN A 165 9.08 -13.73 2.26
N TRP A 166 9.49 -12.48 2.09
CA TRP A 166 9.19 -11.70 0.89
C TRP A 166 10.26 -11.83 -0.19
N LYS A 167 11.44 -12.40 0.11
CA LYS A 167 12.58 -12.54 -0.83
C LYS A 167 12.80 -11.26 -1.63
N LEU A 168 12.80 -10.12 -0.94
CA LEU A 168 13.05 -8.82 -1.56
C LEU A 168 14.49 -8.71 -2.06
#